data_AF-A0A3M1D7L7-F1
#
_entry.id   AF-A0A3M1D7L7-F1
#
_cell.length_a   1.000
_cell.length_b   1.000
_cell.length_c   1.000
_cell.angle_alpha   90.00
_cell.angle_beta   90.00
_cell.angle_gamma   90.00
#
_symmetry.space_group_name_H-M   'P 1'
#
loop_
_entity.id
_entity.type
_entity.pdbx_description
1 polymer ?
#
loop_
_entity_poly.entity_id
_entity_poly.type
_entity_poly.pdbx_seq_one_letter_code
_entity_poly.pdbx_strand_id
1 'polypeptide(L)'
;MLKRLAVILLFIAGLTGTLRAAALLVPMDDTQTDHLKAYGLVYKALEAGHQAQWLLNYRGGSFLIAYAQDVVDNALLMGVATEKVTTGQVADIYRTIEAENMERVELEKAPSIAVYSPPTLQPWDDAVTLALTYAEIPYDVIWDEDVLAGKLEDYDWLHCHHEDFTGQYGKFYAAFRNQLWY
;
A
#
# COMPACT_ATOMS: atom_id res chain seq x y z
N MET A 1 -47.37 35.14 -2.26
CA MET A 1 -46.04 34.94 -2.89
C MET A 1 -45.02 34.32 -1.94
N LEU A 2 -44.88 34.80 -0.69
CA LEU A 2 -43.96 34.22 0.31
C LEU A 2 -44.12 32.70 0.55
N LYS A 3 -45.36 32.19 0.64
CA LYS A 3 -45.61 30.74 0.85
C LYS A 3 -45.09 29.86 -0.30
N ARG A 4 -45.12 30.37 -1.55
CA ARG A 4 -44.58 29.64 -2.72
C ARG A 4 -43.05 29.68 -2.73
N LEU A 5 -42.45 30.80 -2.32
CA LEU A 5 -41.00 30.93 -2.15
C LEU A 5 -40.47 29.98 -1.06
N ALA A 6 -41.18 29.88 0.06
CA ALA A 6 -40.82 28.99 1.17
C ALA A 6 -40.86 27.50 0.76
N VAL A 7 -41.85 27.10 -0.04
CA VAL A 7 -41.94 25.72 -0.56
C VAL A 7 -40.81 25.42 -1.54
N ILE A 8 -40.42 26.39 -2.39
CA ILE A 8 -39.29 26.23 -3.32
C ILE A 8 -37.96 26.11 -2.54
N LEU A 9 -37.75 26.94 -1.51
CA LEU A 9 -36.57 26.86 -0.64
C LEU A 9 -36.49 25.52 0.12
N LEU A 10 -37.62 25.00 0.61
CA LEU A 10 -37.67 23.69 1.28
C LEU A 10 -37.39 22.53 0.31
N PHE A 11 -37.81 22.66 -0.95
CA PHE A 11 -37.54 21.66 -1.99
C PHE A 11 -36.07 21.66 -2.43
N ILE A 12 -35.44 22.85 -2.52
CA ILE A 12 -34.01 23.00 -2.81
C ILE A 12 -33.15 22.49 -1.65
N ALA A 13 -33.58 22.70 -0.40
CA ALA A 13 -32.90 22.15 0.77
C ALA A 13 -33.00 20.61 0.85
N GLY A 14 -34.03 19.99 0.26
CA GLY A 14 -34.14 18.53 0.14
C GLY A 14 -33.31 17.91 -0.99
N LEU A 15 -32.78 18.74 -1.90
CA LEU A 15 -31.95 18.33 -3.05
C LEU A 15 -30.44 18.36 -2.74
N THR A 16 -30.02 18.74 -1.55
CA THR A 16 -28.63 18.59 -1.11
C THR A 16 -28.36 17.11 -0.85
N GLY A 17 -28.09 16.36 -1.92
CA GLY A 17 -27.63 14.98 -1.84
C GLY A 17 -26.41 14.93 -0.94
N THR A 18 -26.40 14.02 0.03
CA THR A 18 -25.24 13.82 0.88
C THR A 18 -24.08 13.40 0.00
N LEU A 19 -23.04 14.24 -0.13
CA LEU A 19 -21.76 13.86 -0.73
C LEU A 19 -21.15 12.78 0.16
N ARG A 20 -21.48 11.52 -0.13
CA ARG A 20 -20.83 10.37 0.50
C ARG A 20 -19.51 10.14 -0.21
N ALA A 21 -18.46 9.90 0.57
CA ALA A 21 -17.20 9.43 0.06
C ALA A 21 -17.46 8.08 -0.65
N ALA A 22 -16.94 7.96 -1.87
CA ALA A 22 -17.00 6.72 -2.64
C ALA A 22 -15.75 5.88 -2.39
N ALA A 23 -14.61 6.54 -2.22
CA ALA A 23 -13.32 5.91 -1.98
C ALA A 23 -12.45 6.75 -1.04
N LEU A 24 -11.40 6.10 -0.56
CA LEU A 24 -10.31 6.68 0.19
C LEU A 24 -9.07 6.67 -0.72
N LEU A 25 -8.58 7.86 -1.08
CA LEU A 25 -7.32 8.00 -1.80
C LEU A 25 -6.19 8.05 -0.78
N VAL A 26 -5.20 7.18 -0.95
CA VAL A 26 -3.94 7.17 -0.20
C VAL A 26 -2.87 7.78 -1.11
N PRO A 27 -2.53 9.07 -0.95
CA PRO A 27 -1.51 9.71 -1.78
C PRO A 27 -0.14 9.06 -1.56
N MET A 28 0.68 9.03 -2.61
CA MET A 28 2.07 8.56 -2.53
C MET A 28 3.08 9.62 -3.02
N ASP A 29 2.60 10.85 -3.24
CA ASP A 29 3.43 12.03 -3.47
C ASP A 29 3.90 12.64 -2.13
N ASP A 30 4.45 13.86 -2.19
CA ASP A 30 5.03 14.56 -1.03
C ASP A 30 4.01 14.93 0.06
N THR A 31 2.70 14.72 -0.17
CA THR A 31 1.66 14.97 0.84
C THR A 31 1.47 13.80 1.80
N GLN A 32 2.06 12.63 1.50
CA GLN A 32 1.98 11.47 2.36
C GLN A 32 2.84 11.65 3.62
N THR A 33 2.27 11.33 4.78
CA THR A 33 2.93 11.43 6.08
C THR A 33 3.81 10.23 6.40
N ASP A 34 3.50 9.06 5.85
CA ASP A 34 4.31 7.85 6.00
C ASP A 34 4.11 6.89 4.82
N HIS A 35 5.04 6.89 3.86
CA HIS A 35 4.96 6.06 2.66
C HIS A 35 5.07 4.57 2.95
N LEU A 36 5.88 4.16 3.93
CA LEU A 36 6.04 2.73 4.24
C LEU A 36 4.78 2.18 4.91
N LYS A 37 4.23 2.91 5.88
CA LYS A 37 2.95 2.56 6.50
C LYS A 37 1.79 2.60 5.50
N ALA A 38 1.85 3.43 4.46
CA ALA A 38 0.82 3.44 3.41
C ALA A 38 0.72 2.09 2.68
N TYR A 39 1.83 1.43 2.35
CA TYR A 39 1.80 0.06 1.82
C TYR A 39 1.19 -0.93 2.82
N GLY A 40 1.54 -0.79 4.09
CA GLY A 40 0.95 -1.57 5.18
C GLY A 40 -0.57 -1.42 5.31
N LEU A 41 -1.07 -0.19 5.21
CA LEU A 41 -2.50 0.12 5.23
C LEU A 41 -3.23 -0.58 4.07
N VAL A 42 -2.67 -0.51 2.86
CA VAL A 42 -3.24 -1.17 1.68
C VAL A 42 -3.23 -2.70 1.87
N TYR A 43 -2.13 -3.27 2.36
CA TYR A 43 -2.05 -4.70 2.67
C TYR A 43 -3.15 -5.14 3.65
N LYS A 44 -3.31 -4.43 4.76
CA LYS A 44 -4.35 -4.72 5.77
C LYS A 44 -5.76 -4.56 5.22
N ALA A 45 -5.99 -3.59 4.33
CA ALA A 45 -7.28 -3.43 3.67
C ALA A 45 -7.60 -4.65 2.79
N LEU A 46 -6.63 -5.13 2.01
CA LEU A 46 -6.76 -6.32 1.18
C LEU A 46 -6.97 -7.60 2.02
N GLU A 47 -6.25 -7.72 3.15
CA GLU A 47 -6.41 -8.84 4.09
C GLU A 47 -7.82 -8.86 4.71
N ALA A 48 -8.38 -7.69 5.00
CA ALA A 48 -9.76 -7.54 5.45
C ALA A 48 -10.82 -7.75 4.34
N GLY A 49 -10.40 -8.05 3.11
CA GLY A 49 -11.27 -8.33 1.97
C GLY A 49 -11.78 -7.09 1.23
N HIS A 50 -11.22 -5.91 1.50
CA HIS A 50 -11.51 -4.72 0.72
C HIS A 50 -10.76 -4.77 -0.61
N GLN A 51 -11.33 -4.12 -1.63
CA GLN A 51 -10.65 -3.96 -2.92
C GLN A 51 -9.89 -2.64 -2.94
N ALA A 52 -8.70 -2.67 -3.54
CA ALA A 52 -7.87 -1.50 -3.76
C ALA A 52 -7.41 -1.43 -5.22
N GLN A 53 -6.97 -0.25 -5.63
CA GLN A 53 -6.35 -0.01 -6.92
C GLN A 53 -5.02 0.69 -6.71
N TRP A 54 -4.01 0.25 -7.46
CA TRP A 54 -2.75 0.97 -7.58
C TRP A 54 -2.80 1.88 -8.80
N LEU A 55 -2.68 3.18 -8.57
CA LEU A 55 -2.74 4.22 -9.60
C LEU A 55 -1.31 4.58 -10.03
N LEU A 56 -0.73 3.77 -10.90
CA LEU A 56 0.64 3.94 -11.41
C LEU A 56 0.83 5.31 -12.05
N ASN A 57 1.91 5.99 -11.63
CA ASN A 57 2.28 7.36 -12.03
C ASN A 57 1.27 8.46 -11.69
N TYR A 58 0.11 8.14 -11.12
CA TYR A 58 -0.81 9.14 -10.57
C TYR A 58 -0.39 9.47 -9.14
N ARG A 59 0.01 10.73 -8.89
CA ARG A 59 0.41 11.24 -7.57
C ARG A 59 1.37 10.28 -6.83
N GLY A 60 2.50 9.96 -7.48
CA GLY A 60 3.54 9.10 -6.91
C GLY A 60 3.19 7.60 -6.84
N GLY A 61 2.14 7.14 -7.52
CA GLY A 61 1.71 5.75 -7.42
C GLY A 61 0.68 5.55 -6.31
N SER A 62 -0.28 6.46 -6.20
CA SER A 62 -1.30 6.46 -5.13
C SER A 62 -2.15 5.20 -5.12
N PHE A 63 -2.79 4.92 -3.98
CA PHE A 63 -3.79 3.85 -3.89
C PHE A 63 -5.19 4.42 -3.76
N LEU A 64 -6.16 3.73 -4.36
CA LEU A 64 -7.58 4.03 -4.19
C LEU A 64 -8.25 2.82 -3.56
N ILE A 65 -8.80 2.99 -2.35
CA ILE A 65 -9.47 1.92 -1.61
C ILE A 65 -10.96 2.27 -1.53
N ALA A 66 -11.85 1.29 -1.66
CA ALA A 66 -13.28 1.52 -1.43
C ALA A 66 -13.50 2.15 -0.03
N TYR A 67 -14.42 3.10 0.09
CA TYR A 67 -14.64 3.75 1.38
C TYR A 67 -15.19 2.75 2.41
N ALA A 68 -14.43 2.52 3.47
CA ALA A 68 -14.84 1.75 4.62
C ALA A 68 -14.30 2.41 5.90
N GLN A 69 -15.09 2.41 6.98
CA GLN A 69 -14.76 3.17 8.19
C GLN A 69 -13.55 2.56 8.92
N ASP A 70 -13.44 1.25 8.93
CA ASP A 70 -12.30 0.51 9.48
C ASP A 70 -10.97 0.85 8.77
N VAL A 71 -10.99 1.05 7.44
CA VAL A 71 -9.80 1.49 6.70
C VAL A 71 -9.39 2.91 7.10
N VAL A 72 -10.36 3.81 7.29
CA VAL A 72 -10.10 5.19 7.76
C VAL A 72 -9.50 5.19 9.17
N ASP A 73 -10.03 4.36 10.06
CA ASP A 73 -9.56 4.26 11.44
C ASP A 73 -8.14 3.67 11.49
N ASN A 74 -7.86 2.64 10.68
CA ASN A 74 -6.51 2.08 10.52
C ASN A 74 -5.53 3.10 9.96
N ALA A 75 -5.91 3.87 8.94
CA ALA A 75 -5.06 4.91 8.37
C ALA A 75 -4.66 5.95 9.42
N LEU A 76 -5.64 6.39 10.24
CA LEU A 76 -5.40 7.31 11.34
C LEU A 76 -4.45 6.72 12.39
N LEU A 77 -4.67 5.47 12.80
CA LEU A 77 -3.83 4.78 13.79
C LEU A 77 -2.38 4.60 13.30
N MET A 78 -2.22 4.31 12.00
CA MET A 78 -0.91 4.10 11.37
C MET A 78 -0.23 5.41 10.96
N GLY A 79 -0.88 6.56 11.14
CA GLY A 79 -0.32 7.87 10.78
C GLY A 79 -0.21 8.08 9.26
N VAL A 80 -1.07 7.42 8.47
CA VAL A 80 -1.09 7.49 7.01
C VAL A 80 -2.06 8.57 6.55
N ALA A 81 -1.58 9.50 5.72
CA ALA A 81 -2.40 10.53 5.11
C ALA A 81 -3.39 9.90 4.11
N THR A 82 -4.65 10.33 4.17
CA THR A 82 -5.71 9.87 3.27
C THR A 82 -6.67 11.00 2.92
N GLU A 83 -7.29 10.90 1.74
CA GLU A 83 -8.26 11.87 1.24
C GLU A 83 -9.57 11.14 0.91
N LYS A 84 -10.69 11.63 1.47
CA LYS A 84 -12.01 11.11 1.10
C LYS A 84 -12.42 11.69 -0.25
N VAL A 85 -12.63 10.83 -1.24
CA VAL A 85 -13.01 11.25 -2.60
C VAL A 85 -14.41 10.77 -2.95
N THR A 86 -15.16 11.65 -3.61
CA THR A 86 -16.51 11.38 -4.13
C THR A 86 -16.44 10.60 -5.43
N THR A 87 -17.57 10.01 -5.87
CA THR A 87 -17.65 9.31 -7.16
C THR A 87 -17.24 10.19 -8.34
N GLY A 88 -17.58 11.49 -8.30
CA GLY A 88 -17.18 12.45 -9.34
C GLY A 88 -15.66 12.65 -9.38
N GLN A 89 -15.03 12.82 -8.22
CA GLN A 89 -13.57 12.93 -8.13
C GLN A 89 -12.87 11.65 -8.59
N VAL A 90 -13.41 10.48 -8.27
CA VAL A 90 -12.87 9.20 -8.79
C VAL A 90 -12.94 9.14 -10.32
N ALA A 91 -14.05 9.58 -10.92
CA ALA A 91 -14.16 9.67 -12.37
C ALA A 91 -13.16 10.66 -12.99
N ASP A 92 -12.88 11.78 -12.30
CA ASP A 92 -11.88 12.75 -12.74
C ASP A 92 -10.45 12.20 -12.64
N ILE A 93 -10.16 11.42 -11.59
CA ILE A 93 -8.89 10.67 -11.44
C ILE A 93 -8.73 9.71 -12.62
N TYR A 94 -9.73 8.87 -12.90
CA TYR A 94 -9.65 7.91 -14.00
C TYR A 94 -9.48 8.59 -15.36
N ARG A 95 -10.20 9.69 -15.61
CA ARG A 95 -10.03 10.47 -16.84
C ARG A 95 -8.62 11.05 -16.98
N THR A 96 -7.99 11.44 -15.87
CA THR A 96 -6.59 11.89 -15.86
C THR A 96 -5.65 10.74 -16.19
N ILE A 97 -5.87 9.58 -15.58
CA ILE A 97 -5.07 8.37 -15.82
C ILE A 97 -5.14 7.95 -17.29
N GLU A 98 -6.33 7.95 -17.89
CA GLU A 98 -6.54 7.58 -19.30
C GLU A 98 -5.92 8.56 -20.30
N ALA A 99 -5.76 9.83 -19.91
CA ALA A 99 -5.25 10.89 -20.78
C ALA A 99 -3.72 11.01 -20.78
N GLU A 100 -3.06 10.48 -19.75
CA GLU A 100 -1.62 10.65 -19.50
C GLU A 100 -0.89 9.29 -19.45
N ASN A 101 0.43 9.29 -19.27
CA ASN A 101 1.22 8.05 -19.14
C ASN A 101 1.09 7.43 -17.74
N MET A 102 -0.13 7.01 -17.41
CA MET A 102 -0.53 6.44 -16.12
C MET A 102 -1.31 5.14 -16.34
N GLU A 103 -1.43 4.33 -15.30
CA GLU A 103 -2.16 3.07 -15.37
C GLU A 103 -2.88 2.76 -14.05
N ARG A 104 -3.98 2.02 -14.13
CA ARG A 104 -4.72 1.53 -12.97
C ARG A 104 -4.64 0.02 -12.91
N VAL A 105 -4.08 -0.49 -11.83
CA VAL A 105 -3.97 -1.93 -11.57
C VAL A 105 -4.89 -2.28 -10.41
N GLU A 106 -5.79 -3.24 -10.61
CA GLU A 106 -6.68 -3.75 -9.56
C GLU A 106 -5.89 -4.65 -8.60
N LEU A 107 -6.14 -4.51 -7.30
CA LEU A 107 -5.56 -5.32 -6.23
C LEU A 107 -6.68 -6.07 -5.51
N GLU A 108 -6.65 -7.41 -5.60
CA GLU A 108 -7.75 -8.27 -5.14
C GLU A 108 -7.44 -9.04 -3.85
N LYS A 109 -6.15 -9.31 -3.56
CA LYS A 109 -5.73 -10.17 -2.45
C LYS A 109 -4.40 -9.65 -1.87
N ALA A 110 -4.27 -9.73 -0.54
CA ALA A 110 -2.99 -9.56 0.14
C ALA A 110 -2.06 -10.76 -0.16
N PRO A 111 -0.86 -10.55 -0.74
CA PRO A 111 0.02 -11.64 -1.12
C PRO A 111 0.64 -12.33 0.10
N SER A 112 0.89 -13.63 0.00
CA SER A 112 1.84 -14.32 0.89
C SER A 112 3.27 -14.02 0.42
N ILE A 113 4.11 -13.52 1.33
CA ILE A 113 5.46 -13.02 1.01
C ILE A 113 6.50 -13.87 1.74
N ALA A 114 7.51 -14.33 1.01
CA ALA A 114 8.72 -14.91 1.57
C ALA A 114 9.94 -14.02 1.29
N VAL A 115 10.85 -13.96 2.26
CA VAL A 115 12.18 -13.38 2.12
C VAL A 115 13.20 -14.51 2.22
N TYR A 116 13.97 -14.69 1.16
CA TYR A 116 15.07 -15.66 1.15
C TYR A 116 16.27 -15.06 1.89
N SER A 117 16.61 -15.64 3.05
CA SER A 117 17.69 -15.12 3.89
C SER A 117 18.25 -16.20 4.83
N PRO A 118 19.58 -16.26 5.05
CA PRO A 118 20.17 -17.27 5.94
C PRO A 118 19.76 -17.04 7.40
N PRO A 119 19.66 -18.12 8.20
CA PRO A 119 19.17 -18.06 9.58
C PRO A 119 20.07 -17.29 10.56
N THR A 120 21.26 -16.84 10.11
CA THR A 120 22.29 -16.24 10.95
C THR A 120 22.44 -14.73 10.81
N LEU A 121 21.64 -14.06 9.96
CA LEU A 121 21.71 -12.60 9.80
C LEU A 121 21.02 -11.87 10.94
N GLN A 122 21.58 -10.73 11.37
CA GLN A 122 20.98 -9.93 12.41
C GLN A 122 19.76 -9.17 11.83
N PRO A 123 18.65 -9.01 12.57
CA PRO A 123 17.41 -8.43 12.05
C PRO A 123 17.51 -7.00 11.47
N TRP A 124 18.62 -6.30 11.70
CA TRP A 124 18.87 -4.96 11.17
C TRP A 124 19.71 -4.93 9.89
N ASP A 125 20.23 -6.08 9.45
CA ASP A 125 21.08 -6.17 8.26
C ASP A 125 20.28 -6.25 6.95
N ASP A 126 18.98 -6.58 7.03
CA ASP A 126 18.10 -6.68 5.87
C ASP A 126 17.08 -5.54 5.84
N ALA A 127 17.34 -4.56 4.97
CA ALA A 127 16.49 -3.40 4.77
C ALA A 127 15.05 -3.76 4.34
N VAL A 128 14.85 -4.90 3.66
CA VAL A 128 13.53 -5.34 3.21
C VAL A 128 12.73 -5.89 4.38
N THR A 129 13.32 -6.75 5.21
CA THR A 129 12.63 -7.24 6.42
C THR A 129 12.31 -6.10 7.38
N LEU A 130 13.21 -5.12 7.53
CA LEU A 130 12.94 -3.90 8.30
C LEU A 130 11.77 -3.09 7.72
N ALA A 131 11.73 -2.89 6.41
CA ALA A 131 10.65 -2.16 5.75
C ALA A 131 9.30 -2.87 5.88
N LEU A 132 9.23 -4.18 5.65
CA LEU A 132 8.02 -4.99 5.81
C LEU A 132 7.54 -4.99 7.26
N THR A 133 8.45 -5.20 8.21
CA THR A 133 8.14 -5.17 9.65
C THR A 133 7.62 -3.78 10.05
N TYR A 134 8.27 -2.71 9.60
CA TYR A 134 7.83 -1.35 9.87
C TYR A 134 6.45 -1.06 9.27
N ALA A 135 6.20 -1.52 8.04
CA ALA A 135 4.90 -1.41 7.38
C ALA A 135 3.83 -2.32 8.02
N GLU A 136 4.19 -3.22 8.94
CA GLU A 136 3.30 -4.23 9.51
C GLU A 136 2.74 -5.20 8.46
N ILE A 137 3.56 -5.55 7.46
CA ILE A 137 3.27 -6.55 6.44
C ILE A 137 3.90 -7.88 6.88
N PRO A 138 3.12 -8.96 7.04
CA PRO A 138 3.66 -10.27 7.41
C PRO A 138 4.49 -10.87 6.26
N TYR A 139 5.55 -11.55 6.63
CA TYR A 139 6.42 -12.31 5.72
C TYR A 139 7.04 -13.47 6.47
N ASP A 140 7.39 -14.52 5.73
CA ASP A 140 8.19 -15.62 6.24
C ASP A 140 9.64 -15.48 5.78
N VAL A 141 10.58 -15.95 6.59
CA VAL A 141 11.97 -16.11 6.18
C VAL A 141 12.19 -17.57 5.82
N ILE A 142 12.69 -17.82 4.61
CA ILE A 142 12.96 -19.17 4.11
C ILE A 142 14.42 -19.30 3.71
N TRP A 143 14.96 -20.52 3.80
CA TRP A 143 16.33 -20.85 3.40
C TRP A 143 16.41 -22.07 2.48
N ASP A 144 17.64 -22.48 2.13
CA ASP A 144 17.93 -23.62 1.25
C ASP A 144 17.08 -24.86 1.56
N GLU A 145 16.99 -25.25 2.83
CA GLU A 145 16.25 -26.45 3.25
C GLU A 145 14.75 -26.35 2.93
N ASP A 146 14.16 -25.16 3.09
CA ASP A 146 12.77 -24.88 2.78
C ASP A 146 12.50 -24.90 1.28
N VAL A 147 13.40 -24.29 0.51
CA VAL A 147 13.33 -24.24 -0.95
C VAL A 147 13.45 -25.66 -1.53
N LEU A 148 14.43 -26.44 -1.06
CA LEU A 148 14.63 -27.83 -1.47
C LEU A 148 13.47 -28.75 -1.06
N ALA A 149 12.74 -28.39 0.00
CA ALA A 149 11.52 -29.07 0.41
C ALA A 149 10.27 -28.66 -0.40
N GLY A 150 10.39 -27.71 -1.33
CA GLY A 150 9.30 -27.29 -2.21
C GLY A 150 8.41 -26.18 -1.66
N LYS A 151 8.78 -25.50 -0.56
CA LYS A 151 7.93 -24.48 0.09
C LYS A 151 7.67 -23.23 -0.76
N LEU A 152 8.37 -23.04 -1.88
CA LEU A 152 8.15 -21.88 -2.74
C LEU A 152 6.73 -21.81 -3.32
N GLU A 153 6.04 -22.95 -3.45
CA GLU A 153 4.66 -23.00 -3.96
C GLU A 153 3.64 -22.35 -3.01
N ASP A 154 4.00 -22.12 -1.76
CA ASP A 154 3.12 -21.53 -0.73
C ASP A 154 3.06 -19.98 -0.80
N TYR A 155 3.97 -19.36 -1.56
CA TYR A 155 4.16 -17.91 -1.58
C TYR A 155 3.81 -17.28 -2.93
N ASP A 156 3.07 -16.17 -2.89
CA ASP A 156 2.77 -15.37 -4.07
C ASP A 156 4.00 -14.56 -4.51
N TRP A 157 4.84 -14.15 -3.56
CA TRP A 157 6.01 -13.29 -3.78
C TRP A 157 7.24 -13.80 -3.03
N LEU A 158 8.39 -13.79 -3.71
CA LEU A 158 9.69 -14.10 -3.14
C LEU A 158 10.63 -12.90 -3.30
N HIS A 159 11.19 -12.42 -2.19
CA HIS A 159 12.32 -11.51 -2.21
C HIS A 159 13.64 -12.29 -2.14
N CYS A 160 14.57 -11.97 -3.02
CA CYS A 160 15.95 -12.46 -2.99
C CYS A 160 16.90 -11.27 -3.13
N HIS A 161 18.04 -11.35 -2.46
CA HIS A 161 19.08 -10.33 -2.59
C HIS A 161 19.88 -10.58 -3.87
N HIS A 162 20.28 -9.51 -4.55
CA HIS A 162 21.09 -9.64 -5.77
C HIS A 162 22.42 -10.37 -5.52
N GLU A 163 23.01 -10.24 -4.32
CA GLU A 163 24.20 -11.00 -3.91
C GLU A 163 24.01 -12.52 -3.97
N ASP A 164 22.79 -13.03 -3.72
CA ASP A 164 22.49 -14.48 -3.73
C ASP A 164 22.75 -15.11 -5.11
N PHE A 165 22.63 -14.33 -6.19
CA PHE A 165 22.82 -14.82 -7.56
C PHE A 165 24.23 -14.59 -8.11
N THR A 166 25.03 -13.73 -7.47
CA THR A 166 26.29 -13.27 -8.04
C THR A 166 27.53 -13.76 -7.30
N GLY A 167 27.36 -14.34 -6.10
CA GLY A 167 28.47 -14.73 -5.24
C GLY A 167 29.33 -13.54 -4.79
N GLN A 168 28.84 -12.32 -5.03
CA GLN A 168 29.47 -11.09 -4.56
C GLN A 168 29.03 -10.88 -3.12
N TYR A 169 29.98 -10.62 -2.24
CA TYR A 169 29.65 -10.18 -0.90
C TYR A 169 28.98 -8.80 -0.97
N GLY A 170 28.03 -8.54 -0.07
CA GLY A 170 27.29 -7.28 -0.02
C GLY A 170 28.22 -6.05 -0.01
N LYS A 171 27.69 -4.89 -0.43
CA LYS A 171 28.47 -3.64 -0.61
C LYS A 171 29.34 -3.24 0.59
N PHE A 172 28.96 -3.70 1.78
CA PHE A 172 29.63 -3.43 3.04
C PHE A 172 30.84 -4.35 3.31
N TYR A 173 30.98 -5.47 2.62
CA TYR A 173 32.05 -6.44 2.85
C TYR A 173 33.44 -5.83 2.74
N ALA A 174 33.70 -5.08 1.66
CA ALA A 174 35.01 -4.49 1.44
C ALA A 174 35.45 -3.53 2.55
N ALA A 175 34.50 -2.78 3.12
CA ALA A 175 34.76 -1.77 4.14
C ALA A 175 34.65 -2.30 5.58
N PHE A 176 33.83 -3.31 5.82
CA PHE A 176 33.40 -3.71 7.16
C PHE A 176 33.69 -5.18 7.53
N ARG A 177 34.30 -5.99 6.64
CA ARG A 177 34.67 -7.42 6.88
C ARG A 177 35.45 -7.76 8.16
N ASN A 178 35.98 -6.78 8.87
CA ASN A 178 36.74 -6.96 10.11
C ASN A 178 36.05 -6.33 11.33
N GLN A 179 34.82 -5.82 11.18
CA GLN A 179 34.05 -5.26 12.29
C GLN A 179 33.41 -6.39 13.10
N LEU A 180 33.30 -6.19 14.41
CA LEU A 180 32.71 -7.19 15.31
C LEU A 180 31.22 -7.47 15.05
N TRP A 181 30.54 -6.58 14.33
CA TRP A 181 29.11 -6.66 14.00
C TRP A 181 28.83 -7.13 12.57
N TYR A 182 29.88 -7.41 11.78
CA TYR A 182 29.79 -7.82 10.38
C TYR A 182 30.32 -9.24 10.20
#